data_AF-A0A2S9M9U2-F1
#
_entry.id   AF-A0A2S9M9U2-F1
#
_cell.length_a   1.000
_cell.length_b   1.000
_cell.length_c   1.000
_cell.angle_alpha   90.00
_cell.angle_beta   90.00
_cell.angle_gamma   90.00
#
_symmetry.space_group_name_H-M   'P 1'
#
loop_
_entity.id
_entity.type
_entity.pdbx_description
1 polymer ?
#
loop_
_entity_poly.entity_id
_entity_poly.type
_entity_poly.pdbx_seq_one_letter_code
_entity_poly.pdbx_strand_id
1 'polypeptide(L)'
;MEAAGLLTIAPSWKGGTLEGEINALAFLVAGAATTFLLLARTRPGSSHVTQGLRYLFALMGGSAANFLLTWTAWASGFAVSNGTIKRGIMGENYWLGPTMLAYATILWLAYRAALHRERAFNDGPVNRM
;
A
#
# COMPACT_ATOMS: atom_id res chain seq x y z
N MET A 1 25.83 -25.32 26.63
CA MET A 1 25.77 -23.89 26.26
C MET A 1 25.30 -23.63 24.83
N GLU A 2 24.76 -24.63 24.10
CA GLU A 2 24.07 -24.40 22.82
C GLU A 2 22.57 -24.75 22.88
N ALA A 3 22.07 -25.12 24.06
CA ALA A 3 20.63 -25.10 24.36
C ALA A 3 20.06 -23.67 24.46
N ALA A 4 20.94 -22.65 24.50
CA ALA A 4 20.59 -21.26 24.16
C ALA A 4 20.19 -21.12 22.68
N GLY A 5 20.58 -22.09 21.85
CA GLY A 5 20.04 -22.29 20.52
C GLY A 5 18.57 -22.71 20.52
N LEU A 6 17.96 -23.13 21.65
CA LEU A 6 16.50 -23.36 21.73
C LEU A 6 15.71 -22.11 22.15
N LEU A 7 16.39 -21.01 22.45
CA LEU A 7 15.83 -19.65 22.44
C LEU A 7 15.58 -19.14 21.00
N THR A 8 16.07 -19.87 19.97
CA THR A 8 15.83 -19.55 18.55
C THR A 8 14.42 -19.90 18.06
N ILE A 9 13.56 -20.49 18.90
CA ILE A 9 12.18 -20.87 18.55
C ILE A 9 11.17 -20.24 19.52
N ALA A 10 11.63 -19.40 20.47
CA ALA A 10 10.78 -18.88 21.54
C ALA A 10 9.76 -17.83 21.01
N PRO A 11 8.46 -18.15 21.03
CA PRO A 11 7.37 -17.34 20.49
C PRO A 11 6.93 -16.28 21.51
N SER A 12 7.84 -15.41 21.93
CA SER A 12 7.49 -14.24 22.73
C SER A 12 6.99 -13.13 21.80
N TRP A 13 5.70 -13.20 21.50
CA TRP A 13 4.84 -12.13 21.05
C TRP A 13 5.42 -10.72 21.29
N LYS A 14 5.94 -10.07 20.25
CA LYS A 14 6.09 -8.60 20.19
C LYS A 14 4.75 -7.87 19.94
N GLY A 15 3.63 -8.53 20.22
CA GLY A 15 2.31 -7.88 20.26
C GLY A 15 2.21 -7.00 21.50
N GLY A 16 2.36 -5.68 21.34
CA GLY A 16 2.25 -4.70 22.43
C GLY A 16 3.58 -4.11 22.94
N THR A 17 4.69 -4.30 22.24
CA THR A 17 5.93 -3.57 22.53
C THR A 17 5.89 -2.18 21.88
N LEU A 18 6.37 -1.15 22.58
CA LEU A 18 6.45 0.23 22.08
C LEU A 18 7.16 0.29 20.70
N GLU A 19 8.23 -0.50 20.54
CA GLU A 19 8.99 -0.64 19.30
C GLU A 19 8.11 -1.13 18.13
N GLY A 20 7.32 -2.19 18.33
CA GLY A 20 6.44 -2.73 17.30
C GLY A 20 5.32 -1.77 16.91
N GLU A 21 4.87 -0.92 17.84
CA GLU A 21 3.86 0.12 17.59
C GLU A 21 4.46 1.31 16.83
N ILE A 22 5.68 1.72 17.18
CA ILE A 22 6.44 2.74 16.43
C ILE A 22 6.67 2.29 14.98
N ASN A 23 7.06 1.02 14.77
CA ASN A 23 7.28 0.50 13.42
C ASN A 23 5.97 0.44 12.62
N ALA A 24 4.86 0.02 13.24
CA ALA A 24 3.55 0.06 12.58
C ALA A 24 3.14 1.50 12.21
N LEU A 25 3.40 2.47 13.09
CA LEU A 25 3.17 3.89 12.80
C LEU A 25 4.06 4.40 11.67
N ALA A 26 5.33 4.00 11.64
CA ALA A 26 6.27 4.37 10.58
C ALA A 26 5.81 3.83 9.21
N PHE A 27 5.28 2.60 9.16
CA PHE A 27 4.72 2.03 7.93
C PHE A 27 3.43 2.71 7.49
N LEU A 28 2.59 3.14 8.44
CA LEU A 28 1.42 3.97 8.15
C LEU A 28 1.85 5.32 7.55
N VAL A 29 2.85 5.98 8.14
CA VAL A 29 3.41 7.23 7.61
C VAL A 29 4.03 7.02 6.22
N ALA A 30 4.75 5.93 6.00
CA ALA A 30 5.28 5.58 4.68
C ALA A 30 4.17 5.35 3.65
N GLY A 31 3.08 4.69 4.04
CA GLY A 31 1.89 4.53 3.21
C GLY A 31 1.23 5.86 2.87
N ALA A 32 1.05 6.74 3.85
CA ALA A 32 0.50 8.09 3.63
C ALA A 32 1.42 8.93 2.71
N ALA A 33 2.73 8.90 2.96
CA ALA A 33 3.71 9.56 2.11
C ALA A 33 3.66 9.03 0.67
N THR A 34 3.48 7.72 0.50
CA THR A 34 3.29 7.10 -0.82
C THR A 34 2.02 7.61 -1.50
N THR A 35 0.90 7.72 -0.79
CA THR A 35 -0.34 8.32 -1.32
C THR A 35 -0.09 9.74 -1.84
N PHE A 36 0.53 10.60 -1.04
CA PHE A 36 0.83 11.98 -1.44
C PHE A 36 1.81 12.05 -2.60
N LEU A 37 2.83 11.19 -2.61
CA LEU A 37 3.79 11.09 -3.70
C LEU A 37 3.09 10.69 -5.01
N LEU A 38 2.22 9.68 -4.98
CA LEU A 38 1.45 9.26 -6.15
C LEU A 38 0.51 10.37 -6.65
N LEU A 39 -0.16 11.09 -5.74
CA LEU A 39 -0.95 12.27 -6.11
C LEU A 39 -0.08 13.36 -6.75
N ALA A 40 1.07 13.67 -6.18
CA ALA A 40 2.00 14.68 -6.70
C ALA A 40 2.56 14.31 -8.08
N ARG A 41 2.74 13.02 -8.36
CA ARG A 41 3.33 12.51 -9.62
C ARG A 41 2.29 12.23 -10.72
N THR A 42 1.01 12.11 -10.36
CA THR A 42 -0.07 11.88 -11.33
C THR A 42 -0.68 13.19 -11.79
N ARG A 43 -0.95 13.29 -13.10
CA ARG A 43 -1.56 14.50 -13.69
C ARG A 43 -3.05 14.58 -13.34
N PRO A 44 -3.59 15.75 -13.02
CA PRO A 44 -5.04 15.90 -12.90
C PRO A 44 -5.71 15.67 -14.26
N GLY A 45 -6.81 14.92 -14.27
CA GLY A 45 -7.73 14.83 -15.42
C GLY A 45 -8.82 15.89 -15.32
N SER A 46 -9.50 16.16 -16.44
CA SER A 46 -10.58 17.16 -16.48
C SER A 46 -11.93 16.58 -16.06
N SER A 47 -12.19 15.28 -16.28
CA SER A 47 -13.44 14.65 -15.86
C SER A 47 -13.38 14.14 -14.41
N HIS A 48 -14.55 14.13 -13.76
CA HIS A 48 -14.72 13.59 -12.42
C HIS A 48 -14.31 12.12 -12.31
N VAL A 49 -14.53 11.32 -13.37
CA VAL A 49 -14.16 9.90 -13.38
C VAL A 49 -12.63 9.73 -13.30
N THR A 50 -11.89 10.49 -14.10
CA THR A 50 -10.42 10.43 -14.11
C THR A 50 -9.82 10.94 -12.80
N GLN A 51 -10.41 11.98 -12.21
CA GLN A 51 -10.04 12.45 -10.87
C GLN A 51 -10.33 11.39 -9.80
N GLY A 52 -11.50 10.76 -9.84
CA GLY A 52 -11.86 9.66 -8.93
C GLY A 52 -10.87 8.51 -9.02
N LEU A 53 -10.55 8.05 -10.23
CA LEU A 53 -9.56 6.99 -10.46
C LEU A 53 -8.16 7.38 -9.95
N ARG A 54 -7.75 8.65 -10.11
CA ARG A 54 -6.48 9.16 -9.58
C ARG A 54 -6.42 9.06 -8.06
N TYR A 55 -7.48 9.50 -7.36
CA TYR A 55 -7.53 9.42 -5.89
C TYR A 55 -7.59 7.98 -5.40
N LEU A 56 -8.40 7.13 -6.04
CA LEU A 56 -8.47 5.70 -5.72
C LEU A 56 -7.13 5.01 -5.93
N PHE A 57 -6.44 5.27 -7.05
CA PHE A 57 -5.11 4.75 -7.30
C PHE A 57 -4.13 5.16 -6.19
N ALA A 58 -4.10 6.43 -5.83
CA ALA A 58 -3.18 6.90 -4.79
C ALA A 58 -3.47 6.28 -3.42
N LEU A 59 -4.74 6.21 -3.02
CA LEU A 59 -5.17 5.59 -1.76
C LEU A 59 -4.82 4.09 -1.72
N MET A 60 -5.08 3.38 -2.80
CA MET A 60 -4.77 1.95 -2.90
C MET A 60 -3.26 1.71 -2.95
N GLY A 61 -2.50 2.56 -3.65
CA GLY A 61 -1.03 2.49 -3.69
C GLY A 61 -0.39 2.72 -2.32
N GLY A 62 -0.85 3.73 -1.56
CA GLY A 62 -0.39 3.95 -0.20
C GLY A 62 -0.78 2.85 0.78
N SER A 63 -2.00 2.32 0.63
CA SER A 63 -2.45 1.16 1.41
C SER A 63 -1.59 -0.07 1.12
N ALA A 64 -1.32 -0.36 -0.15
CA ALA A 64 -0.46 -1.46 -0.57
C ALA A 64 0.96 -1.33 0.00
N ALA A 65 1.54 -0.12 0.00
CA ALA A 65 2.84 0.13 0.61
C ALA A 65 2.84 -0.19 2.11
N ASN A 66 1.84 0.27 2.87
CA ASN A 66 1.70 -0.04 4.29
C ASN A 66 1.57 -1.56 4.54
N PHE A 67 0.72 -2.25 3.79
CA PHE A 67 0.52 -3.70 3.95
C PHE A 67 1.77 -4.51 3.59
N LEU A 68 2.46 -4.15 2.51
CA LEU A 68 3.69 -4.82 2.09
C LEU A 68 4.83 -4.60 3.09
N LEU A 69 5.01 -3.37 3.60
CA LEU A 69 6.01 -3.08 4.63
C LEU A 69 5.71 -3.85 5.93
N THR A 70 4.46 -3.86 6.36
CA THR A 70 4.02 -4.62 7.54
C THR A 70 4.27 -6.12 7.36
N TRP A 71 3.93 -6.67 6.19
CA TRP A 71 4.10 -8.09 5.91
C TRP A 71 5.58 -8.49 5.80
N THR A 72 6.38 -7.72 5.07
CA THR A 72 7.83 -7.98 4.91
C THR A 72 8.56 -7.89 6.24
N ALA A 73 8.24 -6.90 7.07
CA ALA A 73 8.79 -6.78 8.42
C ALA A 73 8.40 -7.99 9.28
N TRP A 74 7.13 -8.37 9.29
CA TRP A 74 6.65 -9.54 10.02
C TRP A 74 7.33 -10.84 9.56
N ALA A 75 7.40 -11.08 8.25
CA ALA A 75 8.02 -12.27 7.66
C ALA A 75 9.53 -12.35 7.93
N SER A 76 10.19 -11.20 8.05
CA SER A 76 11.62 -11.10 8.36
C SER A 76 11.93 -11.16 9.87
N GLY A 77 10.92 -11.33 10.72
CA GLY A 77 11.09 -11.36 12.18
C GLY A 77 11.30 -10.00 12.83
N PHE A 78 11.07 -8.89 12.12
CA PHE A 78 11.10 -7.55 12.72
C PHE A 78 9.91 -7.32 13.65
N ALA A 79 10.13 -6.48 14.65
CA ALA A 79 9.07 -6.04 15.56
C ALA A 79 8.02 -5.22 14.80
N VAL A 80 6.81 -5.75 14.64
CA VAL A 80 5.68 -4.97 14.13
C VAL A 80 4.39 -5.43 14.80
N SER A 81 3.59 -4.47 15.26
CA SER A 81 2.39 -4.70 16.06
C SER A 81 1.19 -4.11 15.33
N ASN A 82 0.29 -4.98 14.85
CA ASN A 82 -0.99 -4.61 14.25
C ASN A 82 -2.07 -5.61 14.71
N GLY A 83 -3.35 -5.26 14.62
CA GLY A 83 -4.48 -6.10 14.99
C GLY A 83 -4.47 -7.48 14.34
N THR A 84 -4.03 -7.61 13.09
CA THR A 84 -3.89 -8.91 12.39
C THR A 84 -2.79 -9.79 13.00
N ILE A 85 -1.69 -9.19 13.44
CA ILE A 85 -0.58 -9.87 14.10
C ILE A 85 -0.97 -10.26 15.53
N LYS A 86 -1.57 -9.34 16.30
CA LYS A 86 -2.07 -9.59 17.66
C LYS A 86 -3.11 -10.71 17.71
N ARG A 87 -3.90 -10.87 16.64
CA ARG A 87 -4.91 -11.94 16.50
C ARG A 87 -4.36 -13.24 15.92
N GLY A 88 -3.08 -13.32 15.56
CA GLY A 88 -2.48 -14.51 14.96
C GLY A 88 -2.90 -14.82 13.51
N ILE A 89 -3.71 -13.96 12.89
CA ILE A 89 -4.29 -14.18 11.55
C ILE A 89 -3.45 -13.58 10.41
N MET A 90 -2.29 -13.01 10.70
CA MET A 90 -1.43 -12.39 9.68
C MET A 90 -0.98 -13.40 8.62
N GLY A 91 -0.63 -14.62 9.04
CA GLY A 91 -0.23 -15.70 8.15
C GLY A 91 -1.36 -16.19 7.25
N GLU A 92 -2.61 -16.16 7.70
CA GLU A 92 -3.79 -16.53 6.91
C GLU A 92 -4.16 -15.47 5.86
N ASN A 93 -3.77 -14.22 6.13
CA ASN A 93 -4.07 -13.06 5.29
C ASN A 93 -2.84 -12.56 4.50
N TYR A 94 -1.84 -13.43 4.28
CA TYR A 94 -0.60 -13.09 3.58
C TYR A 94 -0.83 -12.52 2.17
N TRP A 95 -1.95 -12.88 1.55
CA TRP A 95 -2.34 -12.45 0.20
C TRP A 95 -2.83 -11.00 0.15
N LEU A 96 -3.20 -10.36 1.28
CA LEU A 96 -3.75 -9.00 1.28
C LEU A 96 -2.80 -7.97 0.68
N GLY A 97 -1.50 -8.02 1.00
CA GLY A 97 -0.51 -7.09 0.46
C GLY A 97 -0.40 -7.17 -1.08
N PRO A 98 -0.10 -8.35 -1.63
CA PRO A 98 -0.11 -8.57 -3.09
C PRO A 98 -1.43 -8.22 -3.77
N THR A 99 -2.57 -8.54 -3.15
CA THR A 99 -3.90 -8.20 -3.70
C THR A 99 -4.12 -6.69 -3.73
N MET A 100 -3.76 -5.95 -2.68
CA MET A 100 -3.82 -4.49 -2.66
C MET A 100 -2.95 -3.87 -3.76
N LEU A 101 -1.75 -4.42 -3.98
CA LEU A 101 -0.86 -3.99 -5.06
C LEU A 101 -1.46 -4.27 -6.45
N ALA A 102 -2.09 -5.42 -6.65
CA ALA A 102 -2.78 -5.77 -7.88
C ALA A 102 -3.92 -4.78 -8.17
N TYR A 103 -4.76 -4.47 -7.17
CA TYR A 103 -5.82 -3.47 -7.32
C TYR A 103 -5.28 -2.07 -7.60
N ALA A 104 -4.21 -1.65 -6.92
CA ALA A 104 -3.55 -0.38 -7.21
C ALA A 104 -3.06 -0.34 -8.67
N THR A 105 -2.53 -1.45 -9.19
CA THR A 105 -2.08 -1.57 -10.58
C THR A 105 -3.26 -1.48 -11.56
N ILE A 106 -4.37 -2.15 -11.28
CA ILE A 106 -5.59 -2.06 -12.11
C ILE A 106 -6.12 -0.62 -12.14
N LEU A 107 -6.20 0.03 -10.98
CA LEU A 107 -6.64 1.43 -10.87
C LEU A 107 -5.71 2.39 -11.60
N TRP A 108 -4.40 2.14 -11.55
CA TRP A 108 -3.44 2.82 -12.39
C TRP A 108 -3.85 2.60 -13.86
N LEU A 109 -3.81 1.39 -14.40
CA LEU A 109 -4.13 1.14 -15.81
C LEU A 109 -5.45 1.80 -16.27
N ALA A 110 -6.50 1.72 -15.46
CA ALA A 110 -7.78 2.40 -15.69
C ALA A 110 -7.63 3.93 -15.72
N TYR A 111 -6.95 4.52 -14.74
CA TYR A 111 -6.69 5.97 -14.68
C TYR A 111 -6.01 6.48 -15.95
N ARG A 112 -4.94 5.85 -16.48
CA ARG A 112 -4.38 6.36 -17.74
C ARG A 112 -5.14 5.99 -18.97
N ALA A 113 -5.87 4.87 -19.01
CA ALA A 113 -6.80 4.65 -20.10
C ALA A 113 -7.81 5.81 -20.20
N ALA A 114 -8.37 6.25 -19.06
CA ALA A 114 -9.26 7.40 -18.99
C ALA A 114 -8.55 8.71 -19.39
N LEU A 115 -7.35 8.97 -18.85
CA LEU A 115 -6.57 10.17 -19.17
C LEU A 115 -6.17 10.25 -20.65
N HIS A 116 -5.85 9.11 -21.28
CA HIS A 116 -5.55 9.05 -22.70
C HIS A 116 -6.77 9.36 -23.56
N ARG A 117 -7.95 8.86 -23.18
CA ARG A 117 -9.23 9.18 -23.85
C ARG A 117 -9.57 10.65 -23.75
N GLU A 118 -9.40 11.28 -22.58
CA GLU A 118 -9.64 12.72 -22.39
C GLU A 118 -8.73 13.57 -23.28
N ARG A 119 -7.45 13.23 -23.39
CA ARG A 119 -6.52 13.95 -24.28
C ARG A 119 -6.89 13.81 -25.74
N ALA A 120 -7.20 12.59 -26.18
CA ALA A 120 -7.61 12.34 -27.56
C ALA A 120 -8.89 13.12 -27.93
N PHE A 121 -9.82 13.27 -26.99
CA PHE A 121 -11.02 14.09 -27.17
C PHE A 121 -10.67 15.59 -27.27
N ASN A 122 -9.82 16.10 -26.38
CA ASN A 122 -9.43 17.51 -26.36
C ASN A 122 -8.58 17.92 -27.57
N ASP A 123 -7.72 17.03 -28.06
CA ASP A 123 -6.77 17.31 -29.17
C ASP A 123 -7.37 17.02 -30.56
N GLY A 124 -8.61 16.55 -30.63
CA GLY A 124 -9.32 16.17 -31.85
C GLY A 124 -9.66 17.35 -32.77
N PRO A 125 -9.91 17.10 -34.07
CA PRO A 125 -10.09 18.14 -35.09
C PRO A 125 -11.30 19.06 -34.86
N VAL A 126 -12.27 18.65 -34.04
CA VAL A 126 -13.47 19.44 -33.71
C VAL A 126 -13.17 20.64 -32.79
N ASN A 127 -12.10 20.60 -31.98
CA ASN A 127 -11.74 21.65 -31.02
C ASN A 127 -10.65 22.63 -31.50
N ARG A 128 -10.27 22.61 -32.78
CA ARG A 128 -9.29 23.53 -33.38
C ARG A 128 -9.90 24.64 -34.25
N MET A 129 -11.20 24.87 -34.14
CA MET A 129 -11.92 26.02 -34.72
C MET A 129 -12.29 27.00 -33.63
#